data_AF-A0A8H4VE47-F1
#
_entry.id   AF-A0A8H4VE47-F1
#
_cell.length_a   1.000
_cell.length_b   1.000
_cell.length_c   1.000
_cell.angle_alpha   90.00
_cell.angle_beta   90.00
_cell.angle_gamma   90.00
#
_symmetry.space_group_name_H-M   'P 1'
#
loop_
_entity.id
_entity.type
_entity.pdbx_description
1 polymer ?
#
loop_
_entity_poly.entity_id
_entity_poly.type
_entity_poly.pdbx_seq_one_letter_code
_entity_poly.pdbx_strand_id
1 'polypeptide(L)'
;MGLAKKESMRRARQGKTDNGLGNVRVKGENFYRNALKLKTLNMYKEGEPQRNTQGKITLAAAYQSRDIPNARIEPNRLLSGSLGEKD
;
A
#
# COMPACT_ATOMS: atom_id res chain seq x y z
N MET A 1 6.99 -28.29 14.19
CA MET A 1 7.62 -27.26 13.32
C MET A 1 8.88 -26.75 14.01
N GLY A 2 10.05 -26.82 13.37
CA GLY A 2 11.33 -26.51 14.03
C GLY A 2 11.46 -25.05 14.48
N LEU A 3 12.10 -24.82 15.62
CA LEU A 3 12.30 -23.48 16.22
C LEU A 3 12.91 -22.49 15.21
N ALA A 4 13.88 -22.95 14.41
CA ALA A 4 14.55 -22.11 13.42
C ALA A 4 13.67 -21.65 12.25
N LYS A 5 12.55 -22.34 11.96
CA LYS A 5 11.67 -22.06 10.81
C LYS A 5 10.47 -21.17 11.17
N LYS A 6 10.40 -20.64 12.40
CA LYS A 6 9.38 -19.68 12.81
C LYS A 6 9.67 -18.29 12.25
N GLU A 7 8.64 -17.59 11.79
CA GLU A 7 8.75 -16.22 11.24
C GLU A 7 9.28 -15.22 12.28
N SER A 8 8.93 -15.40 13.56
CA SER A 8 9.51 -14.64 14.67
C SER A 8 11.05 -14.81 14.76
N MET A 9 11.53 -16.05 14.69
CA MET A 9 12.97 -16.35 14.79
C MET A 9 13.74 -15.90 13.54
N ARG A 10 13.14 -16.06 12.35
CA ARG A 10 13.71 -15.55 11.09
C ARG A 10 13.93 -14.04 11.15
N ARG A 11 12.95 -13.29 11.65
CA ARG A 11 13.04 -11.83 11.77
C ARG A 11 14.07 -11.39 12.80
N ALA A 12 14.14 -12.07 13.94
CA ALA A 12 15.17 -11.85 14.95
C ALA A 12 16.58 -12.03 14.36
N ARG A 13 16.81 -13.11 13.60
CA ARG A 13 18.10 -13.34 12.91
C ARG A 13 18.42 -12.32 11.81
N GLN A 14 17.41 -11.71 11.20
CA GLN A 14 17.60 -10.70 10.15
C GLN A 14 17.67 -9.26 10.70
N GLY A 15 17.61 -9.07 12.03
CA GLY A 15 17.57 -7.73 12.63
C GLY A 15 16.29 -6.95 12.32
N LYS A 16 15.23 -7.60 11.82
CA LYS A 16 13.96 -6.98 11.40
C LYS A 16 12.89 -7.00 12.50
N THR A 17 13.31 -6.83 13.75
CA THR A 17 12.42 -6.94 14.91
C THR A 17 11.94 -5.60 15.45
N ASP A 18 12.66 -4.49 15.21
CA ASP A 18 12.65 -3.37 16.16
C ASP A 18 12.60 -1.96 15.54
N ASN A 19 11.74 -1.74 14.55
CA ASN A 19 11.54 -0.39 14.00
C ASN A 19 10.42 0.39 14.70
N GLY A 20 9.96 -0.04 15.89
CA GLY A 20 8.77 0.53 16.57
C GLY A 20 7.43 0.32 15.83
N LEU A 21 7.46 -0.10 14.57
CA LEU A 21 6.31 -0.31 13.67
C LEU A 21 5.87 -1.78 13.63
N GLY A 22 5.77 -2.43 14.79
CA GLY A 22 5.44 -3.86 14.89
C GLY A 22 4.09 -4.24 14.28
N ASN A 23 3.18 -3.27 14.12
CA ASN A 23 1.84 -3.37 13.53
C ASN A 23 1.81 -3.17 12.01
N VAL A 24 2.84 -2.59 11.37
CA VAL A 24 2.85 -2.27 9.92
C VAL A 24 3.37 -3.45 9.10
N ARG A 25 2.87 -4.66 9.38
CA ARG A 25 3.28 -5.88 8.68
C ARG A 25 2.21 -6.30 7.69
N VAL A 26 2.63 -6.75 6.50
CA VAL A 26 1.70 -7.27 5.50
C VAL A 26 1.44 -8.75 5.78
N LYS A 27 0.15 -9.14 5.77
CA LYS A 27 -0.23 -10.54 5.92
C LYS A 27 0.35 -11.36 4.75
N GLY A 28 0.98 -12.49 5.07
CA GLY A 28 1.58 -13.40 4.08
C GLY A 28 3.08 -13.19 3.85
N GLU A 29 3.71 -12.22 4.52
CA GLU A 29 5.18 -12.09 4.53
C GLU A 29 5.85 -13.37 5.02
N ASN A 30 6.87 -13.81 4.29
CA ASN A 30 7.62 -15.04 4.58
C ASN A 30 9.03 -14.95 4.00
N PHE A 31 9.80 -16.03 4.08
CA PHE A 31 11.18 -16.07 3.56
C PHE A 31 11.29 -15.71 2.06
N TYR A 32 10.30 -16.07 1.23
CA TYR A 32 10.33 -15.88 -0.23
C TYR A 32 9.61 -14.62 -0.71
N ARG A 33 8.76 -14.03 0.13
CA ARG A 33 7.90 -12.89 -0.21
C ARG A 33 8.06 -11.78 0.82
N ASN A 34 8.64 -10.67 0.38
CA ASN A 34 8.68 -9.42 1.15
C ASN A 34 7.38 -8.62 0.94
N ALA A 35 7.18 -7.56 1.74
CA ALA A 35 6.01 -6.69 1.69
C ALA A 35 5.72 -6.15 0.28
N LEU A 36 6.75 -5.68 -0.42
CA LEU A 36 6.63 -5.11 -1.76
C LEU A 36 6.17 -6.14 -2.79
N LYS A 37 6.76 -7.35 -2.77
CA LYS A 37 6.37 -8.45 -3.65
C LYS A 37 4.96 -8.96 -3.35
N LEU A 38 4.52 -8.92 -2.09
CA LEU A 38 3.13 -9.26 -1.77
C LEU A 38 2.16 -8.22 -2.31
N LYS A 39 2.50 -6.93 -2.17
CA LYS A 39 1.67 -5.84 -2.71
C LYS A 39 1.49 -5.98 -4.23
N THR A 40 2.56 -6.28 -4.96
CA THR A 40 2.46 -6.51 -6.42
C THR A 40 1.68 -7.76 -6.76
N LEU A 41 1.87 -8.87 -6.03
CA LEU A 41 1.12 -10.10 -6.27
C LEU A 41 -0.36 -9.99 -5.94
N ASN A 42 -0.72 -9.18 -4.94
CA ASN A 42 -2.10 -8.96 -4.56
C ASN A 42 -2.84 -8.09 -5.58
N MET A 43 -2.14 -7.21 -6.31
CA MET A 43 -2.72 -6.45 -7.42
C MET A 43 -3.43 -7.33 -8.45
N TYR A 44 -2.91 -8.53 -8.72
CA TYR A 44 -3.53 -9.48 -9.66
C TYR A 44 -4.78 -10.18 -9.12
N LYS A 45 -5.05 -10.07 -7.82
CA LYS A 45 -6.19 -10.69 -7.15
C LYS A 45 -7.24 -9.67 -6.71
N GLU A 46 -6.79 -8.43 -6.51
CA GLU A 46 -7.63 -7.29 -6.19
C GLU A 46 -8.31 -6.75 -7.46
N GLY A 47 -9.38 -5.96 -7.30
CA GLY A 47 -10.11 -5.36 -8.42
C GLY A 47 -11.63 -5.44 -8.30
N GLU A 48 -12.13 -6.27 -7.40
CA GLU A 48 -13.57 -6.39 -7.13
C GLU A 48 -14.01 -5.49 -5.95
N PRO A 49 -15.24 -4.95 -5.98
CA PRO A 49 -15.78 -4.22 -4.85
C PRO A 49 -16.16 -5.16 -3.72
N GLN A 50 -15.88 -4.76 -2.48
CA GLN A 50 -16.35 -5.50 -1.30
C GLN A 50 -17.82 -5.15 -1.02
N ARG A 51 -18.65 -6.16 -0.74
CA ARG A 51 -20.08 -6.01 -0.44
C ARG A 51 -20.43 -6.55 0.94
N ASN A 52 -21.44 -5.96 1.58
CA ASN A 52 -22.03 -6.51 2.80
C ASN A 52 -23.06 -7.62 2.49
N THR A 53 -23.64 -8.23 3.52
CA THR A 53 -24.65 -9.30 3.38
C THR A 53 -25.92 -8.86 2.63
N GLN A 54 -26.21 -7.56 2.61
CA GLN A 54 -27.34 -6.96 1.88
C GLN A 54 -26.97 -6.61 0.42
N GLY A 55 -25.74 -6.90 -0.02
CA GLY A 55 -25.26 -6.58 -1.36
C GLY A 55 -24.84 -5.14 -1.58
N LYS A 56 -24.82 -4.29 -0.54
CA LYS A 56 -24.34 -2.90 -0.63
C LYS A 56 -22.81 -2.87 -0.67
N ILE A 57 -22.25 -2.03 -1.54
CA ILE A 57 -20.80 -1.85 -1.67
C ILE A 57 -20.27 -1.13 -0.43
N THR A 58 -19.34 -1.77 0.29
CA THR A 58 -18.66 -1.19 1.46
C THR A 58 -17.32 -0.57 1.09
N LEU A 59 -16.64 -1.15 0.08
CA LEU A 59 -15.38 -0.64 -0.46
C LEU A 59 -15.45 -0.73 -1.98
N ALA A 60 -15.25 0.41 -2.65
CA ALA A 60 -15.25 0.47 -4.10
C ALA A 60 -14.05 -0.30 -4.68
N ALA A 61 -14.19 -0.79 -5.90
CA ALA A 61 -13.09 -1.40 -6.63
C ALA A 61 -11.94 -0.39 -6.84
N ALA A 62 -10.73 -0.89 -7.05
CA ALA A 62 -9.56 -0.06 -7.32
C ALA A 62 -9.81 0.86 -8.52
N TYR A 63 -9.47 2.14 -8.38
CA TYR A 63 -9.66 3.20 -9.39
C TYR A 63 -11.11 3.47 -9.79
N GLN A 64 -12.10 2.95 -9.04
CA GLN A 64 -13.53 3.13 -9.30
C GLN A 64 -14.22 3.88 -8.15
N SER A 65 -13.54 4.87 -7.55
CA SER A 65 -14.19 5.73 -6.57
C SER A 65 -15.32 6.54 -7.23
N ARG A 66 -16.40 6.76 -6.47
CA ARG A 66 -17.55 7.58 -6.87
C ARG A 66 -17.46 9.00 -6.32
N ASP A 67 -16.38 9.31 -5.61
CA ASP A 67 -16.16 10.61 -5.01
C ASP A 67 -15.84 11.65 -6.10
N ILE A 68 -16.49 12.81 -6.04
CA ILE A 68 -16.23 13.93 -6.94
C ILE A 68 -15.13 14.79 -6.32
N PRO A 69 -13.92 14.86 -6.91
CA PRO A 69 -12.84 15.66 -6.34
C PRO A 69 -13.10 17.16 -6.54
N ASN A 70 -12.65 17.98 -5.59
CA ASN A 70 -12.60 19.43 -5.77
C ASN A 70 -11.38 19.79 -6.63
N ALA A 71 -11.59 19.98 -7.93
CA ALA A 71 -10.54 20.15 -8.93
C ALA A 71 -10.15 21.63 -9.16
N ARG A 72 -10.12 22.45 -8.11
CA ARG A 72 -9.70 23.86 -8.22
C ARG A 72 -8.18 23.97 -8.31
N ILE A 73 -7.72 24.91 -9.12
CA ILE A 73 -6.31 25.27 -9.21
C ILE A 73 -6.09 26.49 -8.31
N GLU A 74 -5.20 26.35 -7.33
CA GLU A 74 -4.84 27.46 -6.46
C GLU A 74 -3.99 28.50 -7.22
N PRO A 75 -4.20 29.80 -7.00
CA PRO A 75 -3.41 30.85 -7.64
C PRO A 75 -1.94 30.77 -7.20
N ASN A 76 -1.02 30.70 -8.16
CA ASN A 76 0.42 30.60 -7.90
C ASN A 76 1.23 31.43 -8.90
N ARG A 77 2.23 32.18 -8.43
CA ARG A 77 3.15 32.98 -9.26
C ARG A 77 4.00 32.15 -10.22
N LEU A 78 4.22 30.86 -9.92
CA LEU A 78 4.89 29.90 -10.81
C LEU A 78 4.10 29.68 -12.11
N LEU A 79 2.78 29.87 -12.10
CA LEU A 79 1.95 29.70 -13.29
C LEU A 79 2.16 30.83 -14.32
N SER A 80 2.57 32.02 -13.85
CA SER A 80 2.75 33.22 -14.67
C SER A 80 4.19 33.49 -15.13
N GLY A 81 5.17 32.78 -14.57
CA GLY A 81 6.59 32.96 -14.91
C GLY A 81 7.02 32.07 -16.06
N SER A 82 8.04 32.48 -16.83
CA SER A 82 8.73 31.55 -17.71
C SER A 82 9.39 30.45 -16.87
N LEU A 83 9.24 29.19 -17.31
CA LEU A 83 9.99 28.06 -16.76
C LEU A 83 11.46 28.25 -17.16
N GLY A 84 12.18 29.09 -16.41
CA GLY A 84 13.60 29.34 -16.64
C GLY A 84 14.38 28.04 -16.56
N GLU A 85 15.14 27.77 -17.62
CA GLU A 85 16.14 26.72 -17.68
C GLU A 85 17.15 27.00 -16.57
N LYS A 86 17.25 26.08 -15.60
CA LYS A 86 18.28 26.12 -14.59
C LYS A 86 19.53 25.50 -15.21
N ASP A 87 20.47 26.35 -15.62
CA ASP A 87 21.86 25.97 -15.87
C ASP A 87 22.52 25.46 -14.56
#